data_AF-A0A1H8K5A4-F1
#
_entry.id   AF-A0A1H8K5A4-F1
#
_cell.length_a   1.000
_cell.length_b   1.000
_cell.length_c   1.000
_cell.angle_alpha   90.00
_cell.angle_beta   90.00
_cell.angle_gamma   90.00
#
_symmetry.space_group_name_H-M   'P 1'
#
loop_
_entity.id
_entity.type
_entity.pdbx_description
1 polymer ?
#
loop_
_entity_poly.entity_id
_entity_poly.type
_entity_poly.pdbx_seq_one_letter_code
_entity_poly.pdbx_strand_id
1 'polypeptide(L)'
;MNIADINKDLQNKEKVAIVCVGYNRIKSMKRLLGSLLKAVYPSKDIPLVISVDCSGDTELYEYVEEFEWPFGQKYVNIQERRLGLKDHIYQCGELTGQFKAIILLEDDLFVSPFFYSYVLKTLDKYGNDSRIAQISLYKNERNGYVGLPFVNIQNGSDVFLMQDVSTWGECWTESMWSEFRQWRDTHSEEDIQKVDMPSEIKGWIQAWSKYYNAYVVDSNKFVIYPNIPVTTNFSDAGEHGGDNNSLVQVNLLQQDYDYRLYDVDKLARYDIYFNNVCLYEKLGIPENDLCLDIYGFHSNEKGCKYILSTKVLPYKIVKSFALNMRPIELNVMYDIFGNGLYLYDTTDSNGTTQGSYHKNVVPYFLEGFNVRLLLKYVISHYRNSIKQVLKK
;
A
#
# COMPACT_ATOMS: atom_id res chain seq x y z
N MET A 1 22.91 21.78 3.51
CA MET A 1 22.55 22.07 4.92
C MET A 1 22.31 20.74 5.63
N ASN A 2 22.54 20.68 6.93
CA ASN A 2 22.31 19.46 7.71
C ASN A 2 20.87 19.44 8.24
N ILE A 3 20.37 18.28 8.68
CA ILE A 3 19.02 18.14 9.24
C ILE A 3 18.77 19.10 10.43
N ALA A 4 19.81 19.41 11.20
CA ALA A 4 19.75 20.37 12.32
C ALA A 4 19.43 21.81 11.88
N ASP A 5 19.63 22.14 10.60
CA ASP A 5 19.30 23.45 10.04
C ASP A 5 17.81 23.58 9.69
N ILE A 6 17.06 22.46 9.58
CA ILE A 6 15.61 22.46 9.31
C ILE A 6 14.88 23.26 10.39
N ASN A 7 15.24 23.05 11.66
CA ASN A 7 14.60 23.68 12.82
C ASN A 7 14.85 25.20 12.90
N LYS A 8 15.76 25.74 12.08
CA LYS A 8 16.08 27.18 12.06
C LYS A 8 15.18 27.96 11.09
N ASP A 9 14.52 27.28 10.15
CA ASP A 9 13.63 27.91 9.19
C ASP A 9 12.16 27.69 9.58
N LEU A 10 11.62 28.67 10.31
CA LEU A 10 10.24 28.64 10.80
C LEU A 10 9.19 28.62 9.66
N GLN A 11 9.56 29.01 8.43
CA GLN A 11 8.63 28.98 7.30
C GLN A 11 8.37 27.56 6.80
N ASN A 12 9.21 26.59 7.17
CA ASN A 12 9.03 25.19 6.78
C ASN A 12 7.69 24.61 7.20
N LYS A 13 7.09 25.10 8.29
CA LYS A 13 5.78 24.67 8.79
C LYS A 13 4.62 24.89 7.82
N GLU A 14 4.78 25.75 6.82
CA GLU A 14 3.78 25.98 5.77
C GLU A 14 4.05 25.19 4.49
N LYS A 15 5.20 24.50 4.40
CA LYS A 15 5.69 23.84 3.18
C LYS A 15 5.48 22.33 3.24
N VAL A 16 5.22 21.73 2.08
CA VAL A 16 5.22 20.26 1.92
C VAL A 16 6.60 19.84 1.43
N ALA A 17 7.34 19.11 2.27
CA ALA A 17 8.69 18.66 1.97
C ALA A 17 8.71 17.30 1.26
N ILE A 18 9.71 17.09 0.41
CA ILE A 18 10.04 15.78 -0.14
C ILE A 18 11.16 15.18 0.70
N VAL A 19 11.01 13.94 1.14
CA VAL A 19 11.98 13.21 1.95
C VAL A 19 12.39 11.94 1.22
N CYS A 20 13.58 11.94 0.64
CA CYS A 20 14.16 10.77 -0.02
C CYS A 20 14.94 9.93 0.98
N VAL A 21 14.63 8.64 1.06
CA VAL A 21 15.25 7.68 1.99
C VAL A 21 16.06 6.65 1.19
N GLY A 22 17.33 6.43 1.54
CA GLY A 22 18.17 5.44 0.86
C GLY A 22 19.20 4.78 1.76
N TYR A 23 19.93 3.79 1.22
CA TYR A 23 20.96 3.05 1.97
C TYR A 23 22.29 2.92 1.21
N ASN A 24 22.35 2.06 0.18
CA ASN A 24 23.59 1.74 -0.54
C ASN A 24 23.38 1.48 -2.04
N ARG A 25 22.39 2.16 -2.63
CA ARG A 25 21.97 1.97 -4.02
C ARG A 25 22.03 3.27 -4.82
N ILE A 26 23.24 3.71 -5.17
CA ILE A 26 23.45 4.95 -5.92
C ILE A 26 22.67 5.02 -7.24
N LYS A 27 22.50 3.92 -7.96
CA LYS A 27 21.73 3.89 -9.22
C LYS A 27 20.25 4.16 -8.98
N SER A 28 19.69 3.61 -7.92
CA SER A 28 18.30 3.80 -7.51
C SER A 28 18.09 5.24 -7.06
N MET A 29 18.97 5.75 -6.19
CA MET A 29 18.94 7.16 -5.75
C MET A 29 19.04 8.14 -6.93
N LYS A 30 19.96 7.91 -7.89
CA LYS A 30 20.07 8.71 -9.12
C LYS A 30 18.79 8.72 -9.94
N ARG A 31 18.09 7.57 -10.01
CA ARG A 31 16.82 7.44 -10.73
C ARG A 31 15.70 8.20 -10.03
N LEU A 32 15.56 8.06 -8.72
CA LEU A 32 14.57 8.80 -7.92
C LEU A 32 14.80 10.32 -8.05
N LEU A 33 15.99 10.80 -7.71
CA LEU A 33 16.31 12.23 -7.77
C LEU A 33 16.20 12.79 -9.20
N GLY A 34 16.60 12.00 -10.20
CA GLY A 34 16.43 12.36 -11.61
C GLY A 34 14.96 12.48 -12.05
N SER A 35 14.05 11.71 -11.45
CA SER A 35 12.61 11.85 -11.68
C SER A 35 12.03 13.08 -10.99
N LEU A 36 12.49 13.40 -9.77
CA LEU A 36 12.11 14.61 -9.04
C LEU A 36 12.52 15.90 -9.77
N LEU A 37 13.67 15.91 -10.45
CA LEU A 37 14.11 17.04 -11.28
C LEU A 37 13.20 17.31 -12.49
N LYS A 38 12.46 16.30 -12.94
CA LYS A 38 11.54 16.39 -14.08
C LYS A 38 10.10 16.67 -13.68
N ALA A 39 9.82 16.73 -12.38
CA ALA A 39 8.48 16.99 -11.88
C ALA A 39 8.09 18.46 -11.98
N VAL A 40 6.79 18.69 -11.94
CA VAL A 40 6.16 20.01 -12.02
C VAL A 40 5.81 20.46 -10.62
N TYR A 41 6.38 21.58 -10.21
CA TYR A 41 6.15 22.20 -8.90
C TYR A 41 5.41 23.53 -9.05
N PRO A 42 4.55 23.90 -8.09
CA PRO A 42 3.81 25.16 -8.13
C PRO A 42 4.68 26.39 -7.83
N SER A 43 5.87 26.19 -7.29
CA SER A 43 6.80 27.24 -6.89
C SER A 43 8.25 26.74 -6.93
N LYS A 44 9.20 27.62 -6.61
CA LYS A 44 10.62 27.27 -6.36
C LYS A 44 10.96 27.29 -4.87
N ASP A 45 9.99 26.92 -4.03
CA ASP A 45 10.16 26.87 -2.58
C ASP A 45 9.67 25.53 -2.01
N ILE A 46 10.23 24.45 -2.55
CA ILE A 46 9.92 23.05 -2.25
C ILE A 46 11.11 22.46 -1.50
N PRO A 47 11.01 22.20 -0.19
CA PRO A 47 12.10 21.61 0.57
C PRO A 47 12.36 20.16 0.13
N LEU A 48 13.64 19.81 -0.03
CA LEU A 48 14.11 18.44 -0.25
C LEU A 48 15.01 18.01 0.89
N VAL A 49 14.66 16.91 1.56
CA VAL A 49 15.51 16.22 2.53
C VAL A 49 15.97 14.92 1.90
N ILE A 50 17.27 14.68 1.84
CA ILE A 50 17.85 13.39 1.43
C ILE A 50 18.47 12.75 2.65
N SER A 51 17.89 11.64 3.12
CA SER A 51 18.42 10.88 4.24
C SER A 51 18.93 9.50 3.83
N VAL A 52 20.18 9.21 4.15
CA VAL A 52 20.87 7.96 3.77
C VAL A 52 21.30 7.22 5.03
N ASP A 53 20.90 5.96 5.18
CA ASP A 53 21.36 5.09 6.28
C ASP A 53 22.84 4.71 6.12
N CYS A 54 23.52 4.46 7.23
CA CYS A 54 24.96 4.26 7.23
C CYS A 54 25.34 2.93 6.57
N SER A 55 25.92 3.00 5.36
CA SER A 55 26.39 1.87 4.56
C SER A 55 27.89 1.87 4.30
N GLY A 56 28.55 3.02 4.44
CA GLY A 56 29.94 3.24 4.02
C GLY A 56 30.12 3.48 2.52
N ASP A 57 29.03 3.66 1.78
CA ASP A 57 29.04 3.97 0.34
C ASP A 57 29.39 5.46 0.10
N THR A 58 30.69 5.75 0.04
CA THR A 58 31.19 7.13 -0.10
C THR A 58 30.78 7.77 -1.43
N GLU A 59 30.64 6.98 -2.51
CA GLU A 59 30.19 7.51 -3.82
C GLU A 59 28.74 8.00 -3.73
N LEU A 60 27.87 7.26 -3.05
CA LEU A 60 26.51 7.70 -2.78
C LEU A 60 26.48 8.96 -1.91
N TYR A 61 27.32 9.01 -0.87
CA TYR A 61 27.38 10.15 0.05
C TYR A 61 27.80 11.44 -0.67
N GLU A 62 28.91 11.40 -1.41
CA GLU A 62 29.39 12.52 -2.23
C GLU A 62 28.30 12.96 -3.22
N TYR A 63 27.65 11.99 -3.89
CA TYR A 63 26.57 12.29 -4.84
C TYR A 63 25.39 13.06 -4.21
N VAL A 64 24.90 12.65 -3.03
CA VAL A 64 23.77 13.34 -2.39
C VAL A 64 24.15 14.70 -1.82
N GLU A 65 25.40 14.87 -1.36
CA GLU A 65 25.95 16.13 -0.90
C GLU A 65 26.10 17.15 -2.04
N GLU A 66 26.55 16.71 -3.21
CA GLU A 66 26.74 17.55 -4.40
C GLU A 66 25.45 17.78 -5.20
N PHE A 67 24.42 16.96 -5.02
CA PHE A 67 23.18 17.04 -5.79
C PHE A 67 22.55 18.44 -5.77
N GLU A 68 22.36 19.07 -6.93
CA GLU A 68 21.75 20.40 -7.00
C GLU A 68 20.22 20.31 -7.03
N TRP A 69 19.58 21.03 -6.11
CA TRP A 69 18.12 21.12 -6.04
C TRP A 69 17.65 22.52 -6.44
N PRO A 70 17.10 22.71 -7.65
CA PRO A 70 16.77 24.05 -8.17
C PRO A 70 15.39 24.56 -7.72
N PHE A 71 14.64 23.79 -6.93
CA PHE A 71 13.26 24.10 -6.55
C PHE A 71 13.11 24.50 -5.08
N GLY A 72 14.18 24.67 -4.30
CA GLY A 72 14.09 25.11 -2.90
C GLY A 72 15.32 24.73 -2.08
N GLN A 73 15.16 24.69 -0.76
CA GLN A 73 16.23 24.30 0.17
C GLN A 73 16.48 22.78 0.11
N LYS A 74 17.76 22.40 0.09
CA LYS A 74 18.21 21.00 0.22
C LYS A 74 18.87 20.74 1.58
N TYR A 75 18.41 19.69 2.24
CA TYR A 75 18.98 19.16 3.47
C TYR A 75 19.49 17.74 3.22
N VAL A 76 20.67 17.43 3.74
CA VAL A 76 21.28 16.10 3.64
C VAL A 76 21.48 15.56 5.05
N ASN A 77 21.13 14.28 5.24
CA ASN A 77 21.27 13.56 6.50
C ASN A 77 21.83 12.17 6.25
N ILE A 78 23.15 12.01 6.40
CA ILE A 78 23.82 10.71 6.34
C ILE A 78 23.98 10.21 7.77
N GLN A 79 23.47 9.01 8.07
CA GLN A 79 23.55 8.46 9.43
C GLN A 79 24.99 8.11 9.80
N GLU A 80 25.36 8.36 11.06
CA GLU A 80 26.66 7.96 11.59
C GLU A 80 26.75 6.45 11.88
N ARG A 81 25.60 5.81 12.12
CA ARG A 81 25.47 4.37 12.41
C ARG A 81 24.27 3.78 11.67
N ARG A 82 24.34 2.48 11.36
CA ARG A 82 23.24 1.79 10.68
C ARG A 82 22.01 1.72 11.58
N LEU A 83 20.91 2.31 11.14
CA LEU A 83 19.61 2.26 11.82
C LEU A 83 18.80 1.04 11.38
N GLY A 84 18.92 0.64 10.11
CA GLY A 84 17.99 -0.29 9.48
C GLY A 84 16.69 0.38 9.06
N LEU A 85 15.96 -0.24 8.13
CA LEU A 85 14.83 0.37 7.43
C LEU A 85 13.77 0.94 8.39
N LYS A 86 13.35 0.15 9.38
CA LYS A 86 12.29 0.56 10.33
C LYS A 86 12.62 1.84 11.09
N ASP A 87 13.78 1.86 11.73
CA ASP A 87 14.15 2.98 12.59
C ASP A 87 14.53 4.22 11.75
N HIS A 88 15.03 4.01 10.52
CA HIS A 88 15.28 5.09 9.57
C HIS A 88 13.99 5.74 9.07
N ILE A 89 12.97 4.96 8.70
CA ILE A 89 11.64 5.47 8.34
C ILE A 89 11.02 6.21 9.53
N TYR A 90 11.14 5.66 10.75
CA TYR A 90 10.64 6.35 11.94
C TYR A 90 11.31 7.70 12.15
N GLN A 91 12.64 7.78 12.02
CA GLN A 91 13.36 9.05 12.11
C GLN A 91 12.89 10.05 11.03
N CYS A 92 12.65 9.59 9.80
CA CYS A 92 12.16 10.44 8.73
C CYS A 92 10.72 10.92 8.98
N GLY A 93 9.86 10.08 9.55
CA GLY A 93 8.49 10.46 9.91
C GLY A 93 8.40 11.57 10.95
N GLU A 94 9.39 11.68 11.86
CA GLU A 94 9.47 12.80 12.82
C GLU A 94 9.63 14.17 12.15
N LEU A 95 10.05 14.22 10.87
CA LEU A 95 10.11 15.47 10.09
C LEU A 95 8.75 16.10 9.85
N THR A 96 7.65 15.36 10.02
CA THR A 96 6.30 15.94 10.06
C THR A 96 6.18 17.04 11.13
N GLY A 97 6.98 16.97 12.20
CA GLY A 97 7.10 18.00 13.22
C GLY A 97 7.76 19.30 12.74
N GLN A 98 8.29 19.38 11.51
CA GLN A 98 8.96 20.56 10.96
C GLN A 98 8.34 21.12 9.68
N PHE A 99 7.49 20.35 9.01
CA PHE A 99 6.85 20.73 7.76
C PHE A 99 5.32 20.66 7.87
N LYS A 100 4.59 21.29 6.94
CA LYS A 100 3.13 21.14 6.84
C LYS A 100 2.74 19.68 6.66
N ALA A 101 3.49 19.01 5.77
CA ALA A 101 3.45 17.58 5.52
C ALA A 101 4.79 17.15 4.92
N ILE A 102 5.07 15.85 4.96
CA ILE A 102 6.18 15.25 4.23
C ILE A 102 5.66 14.30 3.17
N ILE A 103 6.38 14.18 2.07
CA ILE A 103 6.25 13.13 1.05
C ILE A 103 7.49 12.25 1.19
N LEU A 104 7.35 11.06 1.77
CA LEU A 104 8.43 10.10 1.92
C LEU A 104 8.54 9.25 0.65
N LEU A 105 9.77 9.07 0.15
CA LEU A 105 10.08 8.31 -1.05
C LEU A 105 11.33 7.47 -0.82
N GLU A 106 11.23 6.14 -0.93
CA GLU A 106 12.38 5.24 -0.92
C GLU A 106 13.18 5.31 -2.22
N ASP A 107 14.49 5.03 -2.15
CA ASP A 107 15.44 5.17 -3.26
C ASP A 107 15.11 4.32 -4.50
N ASP A 108 14.28 3.28 -4.37
CA ASP A 108 13.87 2.40 -5.45
C ASP A 108 12.62 2.89 -6.20
N LEU A 109 12.05 4.03 -5.80
CA LEU A 109 10.88 4.62 -6.42
C LEU A 109 11.20 5.51 -7.63
N PHE A 110 10.15 5.81 -8.38
CA PHE A 110 10.12 6.82 -9.44
C PHE A 110 8.78 7.55 -9.39
N VAL A 111 8.82 8.88 -9.51
CA VAL A 111 7.62 9.72 -9.44
C VAL A 111 7.08 10.09 -10.83
N SER A 112 5.76 10.22 -10.91
CA SER A 112 5.10 10.96 -11.99
C SER A 112 5.55 12.41 -11.96
N PRO A 113 5.68 13.11 -13.11
CA PRO A 113 5.89 14.56 -13.11
C PRO A 113 4.82 15.35 -12.33
N PHE A 114 3.65 14.77 -12.09
CA PHE A 114 2.49 15.43 -11.47
C PHE A 114 2.24 15.01 -10.01
N PHE A 115 3.13 14.22 -9.41
CA PHE A 115 2.94 13.69 -8.06
C PHE A 115 2.72 14.80 -7.01
N TYR A 116 3.42 15.92 -7.13
CA TYR A 116 3.32 17.02 -6.17
C TYR A 116 1.95 17.71 -6.24
N SER A 117 1.40 17.88 -7.45
CA SER A 117 0.04 18.41 -7.65
C SER A 117 -1.00 17.52 -6.96
N TYR A 118 -0.93 16.21 -7.19
CA TYR A 118 -1.78 15.22 -6.52
C TYR A 118 -1.72 15.35 -4.99
N VAL A 119 -0.51 15.40 -4.42
CA VAL A 119 -0.32 15.50 -2.96
C VAL A 119 -0.94 16.79 -2.42
N LEU A 120 -0.74 17.94 -3.07
CA LEU A 120 -1.34 19.19 -2.61
C LEU A 120 -2.86 19.15 -2.61
N LYS A 121 -3.48 18.60 -3.67
CA LYS A 121 -4.95 18.51 -3.78
C LYS A 121 -5.55 17.56 -2.75
N THR A 122 -4.91 16.41 -2.53
CA THR A 122 -5.37 15.41 -1.56
C THR A 122 -5.11 15.85 -0.12
N LEU A 123 -3.98 16.50 0.17
CA LEU A 123 -3.72 17.09 1.48
C LEU A 123 -4.73 18.19 1.83
N ASP A 124 -5.06 19.07 0.88
CA ASP A 124 -6.06 20.12 1.09
C ASP A 124 -7.43 19.52 1.44
N LYS A 125 -7.82 18.44 0.76
CA LYS A 125 -9.11 17.77 0.98
C LYS A 125 -9.15 16.91 2.24
N TYR A 126 -8.09 16.17 2.55
CA TYR A 126 -8.11 15.07 3.52
C TYR A 126 -7.12 15.21 4.68
N GLY A 127 -6.14 16.13 4.60
CA GLY A 127 -5.02 16.21 5.54
C GLY A 127 -5.40 16.50 7.00
N ASN A 128 -6.59 17.08 7.23
CA ASN A 128 -7.12 17.40 8.55
C ASN A 128 -8.25 16.43 9.01
N ASP A 129 -8.61 15.44 8.19
CA ASP A 129 -9.66 14.49 8.57
C ASP A 129 -9.09 13.39 9.47
N SER A 130 -9.55 13.33 10.72
CA SER A 130 -9.03 12.40 11.74
C SER A 130 -9.28 10.92 11.42
N ARG A 131 -10.07 10.59 10.38
CA ARG A 131 -10.24 9.22 9.90
C ARG A 131 -9.11 8.77 8.98
N ILE A 132 -8.30 9.70 8.48
CA ILE A 132 -7.23 9.42 7.52
C ILE A 132 -5.89 9.33 8.24
N ALA A 133 -5.21 8.18 8.06
CA ALA A 133 -3.90 7.93 8.63
C ALA A 133 -2.76 8.35 7.69
N GLN A 134 -2.97 8.26 6.37
CA GLN A 134 -1.93 8.48 5.37
C GLN A 134 -2.57 8.83 4.02
N ILE A 135 -1.84 9.56 3.18
CA ILE A 135 -2.14 9.66 1.75
C ILE A 135 -1.08 8.88 0.99
N SER A 136 -1.50 7.88 0.21
CA SER A 136 -0.65 7.10 -0.67
C SER A 136 -0.44 7.80 -2.01
N LEU A 137 0.75 7.66 -2.57
CA LEU A 137 1.10 8.02 -3.94
C LEU A 137 1.09 6.80 -4.87
N TYR A 138 1.04 5.59 -4.31
CA TYR A 138 1.06 4.32 -5.01
C TYR A 138 -0.34 3.69 -5.00
N LYS A 139 -0.55 2.63 -5.79
CA LYS A 139 -1.74 1.77 -5.66
C LYS A 139 -1.34 0.32 -5.91
N ASN A 140 -1.62 -0.55 -4.96
CA ASN A 140 -1.49 -1.98 -5.19
C ASN A 140 -2.44 -2.41 -6.32
N GLU A 141 -1.92 -2.84 -7.47
CA GLU A 141 -2.73 -3.45 -8.55
C GLU A 141 -2.96 -4.97 -8.31
N ARG A 142 -2.47 -5.48 -7.18
CA ARG A 142 -2.63 -6.86 -6.73
C ARG A 142 -2.82 -6.94 -5.22
N ASN A 143 -3.55 -7.94 -4.77
CA ASN A 143 -3.47 -8.39 -3.39
C ASN A 143 -2.18 -9.21 -3.23
N GLY A 144 -1.17 -8.61 -2.58
CA GLY A 144 0.16 -9.19 -2.42
C GLY A 144 0.18 -10.50 -1.62
N TYR A 145 -0.80 -10.71 -0.74
CA TYR A 145 -0.86 -11.88 0.15
C TYR A 145 -1.28 -13.16 -0.59
N VAL A 146 -2.18 -13.03 -1.57
CA VAL A 146 -2.67 -14.18 -2.36
C VAL A 146 -2.21 -14.17 -3.81
N GLY A 147 -1.54 -13.10 -4.25
CA GLY A 147 -1.01 -12.97 -5.61
C GLY A 147 -2.09 -12.79 -6.69
N LEU A 148 -3.31 -12.38 -6.31
CA LEU A 148 -4.43 -12.13 -7.22
C LEU A 148 -4.54 -10.63 -7.56
N PRO A 149 -4.96 -10.26 -8.79
CA PRO A 149 -5.19 -8.86 -9.15
C PRO A 149 -6.19 -8.14 -8.22
N PHE A 150 -5.97 -6.85 -8.01
CA PHE A 150 -6.88 -5.97 -7.29
C PHE A 150 -7.40 -4.87 -8.21
N VAL A 151 -8.72 -4.70 -8.19
CA VAL A 151 -9.41 -3.60 -8.88
C VAL A 151 -10.44 -3.07 -7.90
N ASN A 152 -10.33 -1.78 -7.57
CA ASN A 152 -11.29 -1.12 -6.69
C ASN A 152 -12.53 -0.64 -7.45
N ILE A 153 -13.64 -0.50 -6.74
CA ILE A 153 -14.88 0.08 -7.23
C ILE A 153 -14.62 1.52 -7.68
N GLN A 154 -15.03 1.83 -8.91
CA GLN A 154 -14.99 3.16 -9.48
C GLN A 154 -16.33 3.86 -9.21
N ASN A 155 -16.39 4.66 -8.14
CA ASN A 155 -17.59 5.42 -7.73
C ASN A 155 -17.60 6.86 -8.26
N GLY A 156 -16.63 7.20 -9.12
CA GLY A 156 -16.46 8.53 -9.70
C GLY A 156 -15.60 9.49 -8.87
N SER A 157 -15.13 9.11 -7.68
CA SER A 157 -14.01 9.80 -7.02
C SER A 157 -12.68 9.32 -7.61
N ASP A 158 -11.66 10.18 -7.64
CA ASP A 158 -10.30 9.82 -8.11
C ASP A 158 -9.45 9.11 -7.05
N VAL A 159 -9.99 8.97 -5.84
CA VAL A 159 -9.38 8.25 -4.72
C VAL A 159 -10.37 7.29 -4.06
N PHE A 160 -9.83 6.33 -3.32
CA PHE A 160 -10.58 5.40 -2.47
C PHE A 160 -9.87 5.20 -1.12
N LEU A 161 -10.52 4.52 -0.18
CA LEU A 161 -9.98 4.24 1.16
C LEU A 161 -9.59 2.77 1.28
N MET A 162 -8.47 2.51 1.94
CA MET A 162 -8.02 1.15 2.27
C MET A 162 -7.41 1.11 3.67
N GLN A 163 -7.68 0.06 4.44
CA GLN A 163 -7.02 -0.20 5.72
C GLN A 163 -5.70 -0.96 5.54
N ASP A 164 -4.86 -0.47 4.63
CA ASP A 164 -3.53 -1.00 4.37
C ASP A 164 -2.58 0.18 4.17
N VAL A 165 -1.38 0.05 4.68
CA VAL A 165 -0.35 1.07 4.60
C VAL A 165 0.27 1.06 3.22
N SER A 166 0.51 2.25 2.68
CA SER A 166 1.37 2.40 1.53
C SER A 166 2.82 2.46 1.98
N THR A 167 3.69 1.69 1.33
CA THR A 167 5.14 1.65 1.58
C THR A 167 5.95 2.14 0.38
N TRP A 168 5.32 2.71 -0.65
CA TRP A 168 5.97 3.10 -1.92
C TRP A 168 5.58 4.50 -2.36
N GLY A 169 5.62 5.44 -1.41
CA GLY A 169 5.23 6.82 -1.59
C GLY A 169 4.13 7.19 -0.61
N GLU A 170 4.55 7.79 0.49
CA GLU A 170 3.72 8.14 1.62
C GLU A 170 3.66 9.65 1.79
N CYS A 171 2.49 10.17 2.14
CA CYS A 171 2.37 11.52 2.62
C CYS A 171 1.70 11.54 3.99
N TRP A 172 2.35 12.24 4.93
CA TRP A 172 1.89 12.40 6.31
C TRP A 172 1.93 13.86 6.73
N THR A 173 0.89 14.27 7.45
CA THR A 173 0.88 15.47 8.27
C THR A 173 1.42 15.17 9.67
N GLU A 174 1.64 16.21 10.48
CA GLU A 174 2.02 16.04 11.90
C GLU A 174 0.96 15.27 12.69
N SER A 175 -0.33 15.51 12.46
CA SER A 175 -1.41 14.78 13.15
C SER A 175 -1.38 13.29 12.79
N MET A 176 -1.29 12.97 11.49
CA MET A 176 -1.21 11.59 11.01
C MET A 176 -0.07 10.80 11.66
N TRP A 177 1.12 11.38 11.70
CA TRP A 177 2.30 10.71 12.25
C TRP A 177 2.30 10.65 13.77
N SER A 178 1.94 11.73 14.44
CA SER A 178 1.95 11.79 15.91
C SER A 178 0.95 10.83 16.54
N GLU A 179 -0.21 10.61 15.91
CA GLU A 179 -1.20 9.61 16.33
C GLU A 179 -0.66 8.18 16.16
N PHE A 180 -0.02 7.88 15.03
CA PHE A 180 0.65 6.59 14.85
C PHE A 180 1.74 6.37 15.90
N ARG A 181 2.59 7.38 16.13
CA ARG A 181 3.65 7.33 17.13
C ARG A 181 3.09 7.05 18.53
N GLN A 182 2.05 7.78 18.92
CA GLN A 182 1.38 7.56 20.21
C GLN A 182 0.82 6.14 20.33
N TRP A 183 0.14 5.65 19.29
CA TRP A 183 -0.39 4.29 19.27
C TRP A 183 0.74 3.26 19.40
N ARG A 184 1.79 3.38 18.58
CA ARG A 184 2.97 2.48 18.58
C ARG A 184 3.64 2.43 19.95
N ASP A 185 3.79 3.57 20.61
CA ASP A 185 4.49 3.67 21.89
C ASP A 185 3.64 3.20 23.07
N THR A 186 2.33 2.96 22.87
CA THR A 186 1.38 2.52 23.90
C THR A 186 0.87 1.09 23.71
N HIS A 187 1.14 0.45 22.58
CA HIS A 187 0.70 -0.92 22.28
C HIS A 187 1.85 -1.92 22.35
N SER A 188 1.61 -3.05 23.00
CA SER A 188 2.58 -4.15 23.07
C SER A 188 2.51 -5.03 21.81
N GLU A 189 3.52 -5.88 21.63
CA GLU A 189 3.47 -6.91 20.59
C GLU A 189 2.26 -7.85 20.77
N GLU A 190 1.86 -8.15 22.01
CA GLU A 190 0.66 -8.96 22.28
C GLU A 190 -0.62 -8.28 21.80
N ASP A 191 -0.70 -6.96 21.88
CA ASP A 191 -1.86 -6.21 21.40
C ASP A 191 -1.92 -6.22 19.87
N ILE A 192 -0.77 -6.07 19.20
CA ILE A 192 -0.65 -6.18 17.74
C ILE A 192 -1.12 -7.56 17.25
N GLN A 193 -0.80 -8.63 17.97
CA GLN A 193 -1.21 -9.99 17.58
C GLN A 193 -2.73 -10.22 17.67
N LYS A 194 -3.45 -9.42 18.48
CA LYS A 194 -4.92 -9.48 18.62
C LYS A 194 -5.65 -8.74 17.50
N VAL A 195 -4.98 -7.87 16.75
CA VAL A 195 -5.59 -7.15 15.62
C VAL A 195 -5.98 -8.13 14.53
N ASP A 196 -7.18 -8.00 13.99
CA ASP A 196 -7.71 -8.83 12.90
C ASP A 196 -7.11 -8.37 11.56
N MET A 197 -5.96 -8.97 11.20
CA MET A 197 -5.20 -8.68 10.00
C MET A 197 -4.50 -9.94 9.48
N PRO A 198 -4.07 -9.98 8.20
CA PRO A 198 -3.39 -11.15 7.62
C PRO A 198 -2.25 -11.68 8.48
N SER A 199 -2.22 -13.00 8.67
CA SER A 199 -1.23 -13.71 9.49
C SER A 199 0.22 -13.45 9.05
N GLU A 200 0.41 -13.23 7.75
CA GLU A 200 1.68 -12.91 7.13
C GLU A 200 2.25 -11.61 7.72
N ILE A 201 1.39 -10.59 7.90
CA ILE A 201 1.77 -9.30 8.50
C ILE A 201 2.14 -9.49 9.97
N LYS A 202 1.34 -10.28 10.72
CA LYS A 202 1.61 -10.60 12.13
C LYS A 202 3.00 -11.22 12.34
N GLY A 203 3.50 -11.98 11.35
CA GLY A 203 4.81 -12.63 11.38
C GLY A 203 6.01 -11.71 11.08
N TRP A 204 5.81 -10.47 10.63
CA TRP A 204 6.92 -9.57 10.31
C TRP A 204 7.63 -9.06 11.58
N ILE A 205 8.96 -9.04 11.57
CA ILE A 205 9.78 -8.62 12.72
C ILE A 205 10.37 -7.22 12.50
N GLN A 206 10.90 -6.97 11.30
CA GLN A 206 11.63 -5.74 10.97
C GLN A 206 10.82 -4.75 10.12
N ALA A 207 9.62 -5.12 9.66
CA ALA A 207 8.81 -4.25 8.81
C ALA A 207 8.06 -3.22 9.65
N TRP A 208 8.33 -1.93 9.43
CA TRP A 208 7.59 -0.84 10.06
C TRP A 208 6.10 -0.87 9.68
N SER A 209 5.81 -1.32 8.46
CA SER A 209 4.46 -1.47 7.90
C SER A 209 3.56 -2.40 8.71
N LYS A 210 4.12 -3.39 9.44
CA LYS A 210 3.34 -4.23 10.37
C LYS A 210 2.65 -3.38 11.44
N TYR A 211 3.43 -2.54 12.11
CA TYR A 211 2.93 -1.69 13.19
C TYR A 211 1.94 -0.67 12.65
N TYR A 212 2.21 -0.12 11.46
CA TYR A 212 1.32 0.84 10.83
C TYR A 212 -0.02 0.21 10.39
N ASN A 213 0.01 -0.99 9.80
CA ASN A 213 -1.20 -1.74 9.46
C ASN A 213 -2.05 -2.06 10.69
N ALA A 214 -1.39 -2.50 11.78
CA ALA A 214 -2.08 -2.75 13.03
C ALA A 214 -2.74 -1.47 13.58
N TYR A 215 -2.04 -0.32 13.57
CA TYR A 215 -2.60 0.98 13.95
C TYR A 215 -3.82 1.37 13.13
N VAL A 216 -3.73 1.25 11.80
CA VAL A 216 -4.81 1.64 10.88
C VAL A 216 -6.07 0.82 11.14
N VAL A 217 -5.92 -0.50 11.31
CA VAL A 217 -7.04 -1.40 11.60
C VAL A 217 -7.61 -1.17 13.00
N ASP A 218 -6.77 -1.17 14.03
CA ASP A 218 -7.16 -1.04 15.43
C ASP A 218 -7.84 0.29 15.74
N SER A 219 -7.37 1.38 15.11
CA SER A 219 -7.95 2.72 15.26
C SER A 219 -9.10 3.02 14.29
N ASN A 220 -9.54 2.03 13.48
CA ASN A 220 -10.55 2.18 12.43
C ASN A 220 -10.30 3.40 11.50
N LYS A 221 -9.02 3.58 11.13
CA LYS A 221 -8.57 4.61 10.20
C LYS A 221 -8.39 4.03 8.81
N PHE A 222 -8.17 4.92 7.84
CA PHE A 222 -7.95 4.54 6.45
C PHE A 222 -6.79 5.33 5.83
N VAL A 223 -6.23 4.77 4.78
CA VAL A 223 -5.28 5.44 3.88
C VAL A 223 -6.02 5.87 2.62
N ILE A 224 -5.76 7.09 2.14
CA ILE A 224 -6.25 7.59 0.86
C ILE A 224 -5.38 7.01 -0.25
N TYR A 225 -5.95 6.23 -1.15
CA TYR A 225 -5.26 5.68 -2.31
C TYR A 225 -5.75 6.33 -3.61
N PRO A 226 -4.85 6.67 -4.56
CA PRO A 226 -5.24 7.15 -5.87
C PRO A 226 -5.79 6.02 -6.74
N ASN A 227 -6.74 6.32 -7.62
CA ASN A 227 -7.11 5.40 -8.69
C ASN A 227 -5.99 5.22 -9.71
N ILE A 228 -5.25 6.29 -10.00
CA ILE A 228 -4.09 6.32 -10.89
C ILE A 228 -2.85 6.70 -10.06
N PRO A 229 -1.91 5.76 -9.83
CA PRO A 229 -0.66 6.00 -9.10
C PRO A 229 0.15 7.19 -9.62
N VAL A 230 0.82 7.88 -8.70
CA VAL A 230 1.81 8.92 -8.99
C VAL A 230 3.23 8.55 -8.55
N THR A 231 3.43 7.33 -8.03
CA THR A 231 4.72 6.65 -7.86
C THR A 231 4.69 5.23 -8.44
N THR A 232 5.85 4.71 -8.81
CA THR A 232 6.06 3.28 -9.15
C THR A 232 7.35 2.78 -8.52
N ASN A 233 7.40 1.48 -8.20
CA ASN A 233 8.55 0.82 -7.58
C ASN A 233 9.34 -0.02 -8.60
N PHE A 234 10.68 -0.02 -8.52
CA PHE A 234 11.56 -0.77 -9.44
C PHE A 234 11.98 -2.16 -8.93
N SER A 235 11.54 -2.57 -7.74
CA SER A 235 11.89 -3.82 -7.08
C SER A 235 13.40 -4.07 -7.02
N ASP A 236 14.19 -3.00 -6.86
CA ASP A 236 15.64 -3.14 -6.76
C ASP A 236 15.97 -3.99 -5.52
N ALA A 237 16.94 -4.90 -5.65
CA ALA A 237 17.28 -5.84 -4.60
C ALA A 237 17.54 -5.12 -3.26
N GLY A 238 16.91 -5.60 -2.19
CA GLY A 238 16.85 -4.96 -0.88
C GLY A 238 16.57 -5.96 0.24
N GLU A 239 16.20 -5.49 1.43
CA GLU A 239 15.99 -6.36 2.61
C GLU A 239 14.87 -7.41 2.40
N HIS A 240 13.99 -7.22 1.41
CA HIS A 240 12.83 -8.09 1.14
C HIS A 240 12.78 -8.67 -0.29
N GLY A 241 13.79 -8.46 -1.14
CA GLY A 241 13.75 -8.85 -2.56
C GLY A 241 15.09 -9.18 -3.17
N GLY A 242 15.13 -10.22 -4.02
CA GLY A 242 16.35 -10.79 -4.58
C GLY A 242 16.78 -10.26 -5.95
N ASP A 243 15.86 -9.72 -6.77
CA ASP A 243 16.14 -9.24 -8.14
C ASP A 243 15.09 -8.24 -8.64
N ASN A 244 15.52 -7.35 -9.54
CA ASN A 244 14.69 -6.38 -10.25
C ASN A 244 13.65 -7.13 -11.12
N ASN A 245 12.36 -7.01 -10.78
CA ASN A 245 11.26 -7.67 -11.47
C ASN A 245 10.10 -6.71 -11.69
N SER A 246 9.18 -7.07 -12.59
CA SER A 246 8.08 -6.21 -13.03
C SER A 246 6.80 -6.33 -12.18
N LEU A 247 6.86 -6.94 -10.99
CA LEU A 247 5.67 -7.36 -10.25
C LEU A 247 4.96 -6.22 -9.52
N VAL A 248 5.70 -5.19 -9.12
CA VAL A 248 5.25 -4.10 -8.25
C VAL A 248 5.21 -2.75 -8.99
N GLN A 249 5.55 -2.75 -10.27
CA GLN A 249 5.38 -1.63 -11.18
C GLN A 249 3.89 -1.43 -11.49
N VAL A 250 3.48 -0.17 -11.58
CA VAL A 250 2.08 0.21 -11.77
C VAL A 250 1.94 1.27 -12.85
N ASN A 251 0.72 1.47 -13.34
CA ASN A 251 0.44 2.46 -14.38
C ASN A 251 0.55 3.89 -13.84
N LEU A 252 1.70 4.53 -14.08
CA LEU A 252 2.04 5.85 -13.56
C LEU A 252 1.34 6.97 -14.33
N LEU A 253 0.78 7.95 -13.61
CA LEU A 253 0.16 9.14 -14.20
C LEU A 253 1.12 9.92 -15.12
N GLN A 254 0.69 10.24 -16.34
CA GLN A 254 1.50 10.96 -17.34
C GLN A 254 0.98 12.35 -17.68
N GLN A 255 -0.15 12.79 -17.13
CA GLN A 255 -0.74 14.10 -17.38
C GLN A 255 -1.60 14.52 -16.18
N ASP A 256 -1.50 15.78 -15.74
CA ASP A 256 -2.36 16.30 -14.66
C ASP A 256 -3.82 16.45 -15.12
N TYR A 257 -4.73 16.44 -14.15
CA TYR A 257 -6.16 16.64 -14.37
C TYR A 257 -6.87 17.22 -13.14
N ASP A 258 -8.06 17.76 -13.35
CA ASP A 258 -8.89 18.27 -12.25
C ASP A 258 -9.44 17.11 -11.42
N TYR A 259 -8.86 16.90 -10.24
CA TYR A 259 -9.28 15.84 -9.33
C TYR A 259 -10.71 16.04 -8.80
N ARG A 260 -11.53 15.01 -8.97
CA ARG A 260 -12.82 14.86 -8.32
C ARG A 260 -12.63 14.09 -7.00
N LEU A 261 -12.48 14.86 -5.92
CA LEU A 261 -12.26 14.33 -4.58
C LEU A 261 -13.54 14.43 -3.73
N TYR A 262 -14.21 13.29 -3.51
CA TYR A 262 -15.40 13.25 -2.67
C TYR A 262 -15.08 13.33 -1.17
N ASP A 263 -16.10 13.65 -0.37
CA ASP A 263 -16.02 13.53 1.09
C ASP A 263 -15.75 12.08 1.49
N VAL A 264 -15.04 11.88 2.61
CA VAL A 264 -14.63 10.54 3.11
C VAL A 264 -15.80 9.58 3.26
N ASP A 265 -17.01 10.08 3.52
CA ASP A 265 -18.25 9.29 3.63
C ASP A 265 -18.80 8.73 2.32
N LYS A 266 -18.33 9.26 1.19
CA LYS A 266 -18.75 8.81 -0.14
C LYS A 266 -17.68 7.99 -0.85
N LEU A 267 -16.48 7.86 -0.30
CA LEU A 267 -15.39 7.08 -0.89
C LEU A 267 -15.66 5.58 -0.79
N ALA A 268 -15.27 4.81 -1.80
CA ALA A 268 -15.24 3.36 -1.71
C ALA A 268 -14.22 2.95 -0.64
N ARG A 269 -14.56 1.98 0.21
CA ARG A 269 -13.77 1.62 1.39
C ARG A 269 -13.42 0.15 1.38
N TYR A 270 -12.17 -0.15 1.67
CA TYR A 270 -11.61 -1.49 1.67
C TYR A 270 -10.98 -1.82 3.02
N ASP A 271 -11.23 -3.01 3.53
CA ASP A 271 -10.52 -3.55 4.69
C ASP A 271 -9.09 -3.99 4.32
N ILE A 272 -8.31 -4.41 5.32
CA ILE A 272 -6.95 -4.91 5.15
C ILE A 272 -6.87 -6.23 4.37
N TYR A 273 -8.01 -6.92 4.19
CA TYR A 273 -8.16 -8.12 3.40
C TYR A 273 -8.60 -7.84 1.94
N PHE A 274 -8.64 -6.56 1.56
CA PHE A 274 -8.99 -6.06 0.23
C PHE A 274 -10.48 -6.27 -0.13
N ASN A 275 -11.35 -6.47 0.86
CA ASN A 275 -12.79 -6.54 0.63
C ASN A 275 -13.43 -5.15 0.73
N ASN A 276 -14.36 -4.83 -0.18
CA ASN A 276 -15.14 -3.62 -0.02
C ASN A 276 -16.18 -3.78 1.11
N VAL A 277 -16.11 -2.91 2.11
CA VAL A 277 -16.96 -3.00 3.31
C VAL A 277 -18.43 -2.64 3.06
N CYS A 278 -18.78 -2.08 1.89
CA CYS A 278 -20.20 -1.83 1.55
C CYS A 278 -21.04 -3.11 1.50
N LEU A 279 -20.39 -4.27 1.39
CA LEU A 279 -21.05 -5.56 1.35
C LEU A 279 -21.78 -5.93 2.64
N TYR A 280 -21.33 -5.42 3.80
CA TYR A 280 -22.06 -5.58 5.06
C TYR A 280 -23.48 -5.02 4.96
N GLU A 281 -23.59 -3.76 4.54
CA GLU A 281 -24.86 -3.07 4.35
C GLU A 281 -25.69 -3.73 3.24
N LYS A 282 -25.07 -4.02 2.08
CA LYS A 282 -25.78 -4.62 0.94
C LYS A 282 -26.38 -5.99 1.26
N LEU A 283 -25.69 -6.80 2.07
CA LEU A 283 -26.20 -8.11 2.50
C LEU A 283 -27.18 -8.01 3.68
N GLY A 284 -27.21 -6.87 4.38
CA GLY A 284 -28.01 -6.66 5.58
C GLY A 284 -27.51 -7.51 6.76
N ILE A 285 -26.21 -7.77 6.84
CA ILE A 285 -25.58 -8.58 7.90
C ILE A 285 -24.58 -7.70 8.66
N PRO A 286 -24.68 -7.57 10.00
CA PRO A 286 -23.74 -6.79 10.79
C PRO A 286 -22.29 -7.28 10.65
N GLU A 287 -21.33 -6.37 10.81
CA GLU A 287 -19.89 -6.67 10.71
C GLU A 287 -19.44 -7.77 11.70
N ASN A 288 -20.03 -7.83 12.89
CA ASN A 288 -19.72 -8.85 13.89
C ASN A 288 -20.24 -10.25 13.51
N ASP A 289 -21.17 -10.33 12.56
CA ASP A 289 -21.80 -11.58 12.12
C ASP A 289 -21.32 -12.04 10.74
N LEU A 290 -20.62 -11.19 9.97
CA LEU A 290 -20.13 -11.50 8.63
C LEU A 290 -18.61 -11.37 8.55
N CYS A 291 -17.95 -12.39 8.04
CA CYS A 291 -16.56 -12.31 7.60
C CYS A 291 -16.55 -12.13 6.07
N LEU A 292 -15.92 -11.05 5.58
CA LEU A 292 -15.67 -10.88 4.16
C LEU A 292 -14.36 -11.60 3.79
N ASP A 293 -14.42 -12.51 2.82
CA ASP A 293 -13.29 -13.33 2.38
C ASP A 293 -13.29 -13.49 0.85
N ILE A 294 -13.47 -12.38 0.13
CA ILE A 294 -13.58 -12.39 -1.34
C ILE A 294 -12.31 -12.96 -1.97
N TYR A 295 -11.15 -12.61 -1.41
CA TYR A 295 -9.84 -13.07 -1.85
C TYR A 295 -9.43 -14.43 -1.27
N GLY A 296 -10.22 -15.05 -0.38
CA GLY A 296 -10.01 -16.44 0.03
C GLY A 296 -8.83 -16.65 0.99
N PHE A 297 -8.50 -15.70 1.85
CA PHE A 297 -7.39 -15.82 2.82
C PHE A 297 -7.70 -15.27 4.21
N HIS A 298 -8.92 -14.79 4.45
CA HIS A 298 -9.37 -14.43 5.78
C HIS A 298 -9.79 -15.69 6.55
N SER A 299 -9.15 -15.92 7.69
CA SER A 299 -9.36 -17.09 8.56
C SER A 299 -10.63 -17.05 9.42
N ASN A 300 -11.44 -15.98 9.34
CA ASN A 300 -12.58 -15.71 10.22
C ASN A 300 -12.19 -15.76 11.72
N GLU A 301 -11.13 -15.05 12.12
CA GLU A 301 -10.59 -15.09 13.50
C GLU A 301 -11.62 -14.66 14.56
N LYS A 302 -12.55 -13.77 14.18
CA LYS A 302 -13.65 -13.30 15.01
C LYS A 302 -14.76 -14.34 15.22
N GLY A 303 -14.76 -15.44 14.47
CA GLY A 303 -15.78 -16.47 14.57
C GLY A 303 -17.16 -16.03 14.08
N CYS A 304 -17.21 -15.19 13.03
CA CYS A 304 -18.46 -14.70 12.45
C CYS A 304 -19.35 -15.86 12.00
N LYS A 305 -20.66 -15.70 12.21
CA LYS A 305 -21.70 -16.68 11.83
C LYS A 305 -21.76 -16.90 10.32
N TYR A 306 -21.50 -15.85 9.55
CA TYR A 306 -21.52 -15.89 8.10
C TYR A 306 -20.13 -15.61 7.54
N ILE A 307 -19.81 -16.23 6.40
CA ILE A 307 -18.60 -15.91 5.63
C ILE A 307 -18.96 -15.79 4.15
N LEU A 308 -18.58 -14.68 3.52
CA LEU A 308 -18.71 -14.47 2.08
C LEU A 308 -17.37 -14.77 1.41
N SER A 309 -17.24 -15.92 0.73
CA SER A 309 -15.96 -16.37 0.18
C SER A 309 -16.06 -16.91 -1.24
N THR A 310 -14.97 -16.75 -2.00
CA THR A 310 -14.78 -17.42 -3.30
C THR A 310 -14.20 -18.83 -3.14
N LYS A 311 -13.80 -19.22 -1.92
CA LYS A 311 -13.45 -20.61 -1.60
C LYS A 311 -14.69 -21.48 -1.50
N VAL A 312 -14.52 -22.74 -1.87
CA VAL A 312 -15.49 -23.81 -1.63
C VAL A 312 -15.32 -24.26 -0.19
N LEU A 313 -16.20 -23.81 0.71
CA LEU A 313 -16.09 -24.09 2.14
C LEU A 313 -17.08 -25.20 2.55
N PRO A 314 -16.79 -25.98 3.60
CA PRO A 314 -17.62 -27.12 4.01
C PRO A 314 -18.83 -26.69 4.86
N TYR A 315 -19.47 -25.60 4.48
CA TYR A 315 -20.59 -24.99 5.21
C TYR A 315 -21.83 -24.93 4.32
N LYS A 316 -23.00 -24.74 4.94
CA LYS A 316 -24.24 -24.53 4.19
C LYS A 316 -24.20 -23.19 3.44
N ILE A 317 -24.49 -23.24 2.15
CA ILE A 317 -24.63 -22.05 1.31
C ILE A 317 -26.01 -21.42 1.59
N VAL A 318 -26.00 -20.17 2.03
CA VAL A 318 -27.19 -19.33 2.28
C VAL A 318 -27.56 -18.55 1.02
N LYS A 319 -26.56 -17.96 0.35
CA LYS A 319 -26.72 -17.24 -0.92
C LYS A 319 -25.53 -17.53 -1.84
N SER A 320 -25.74 -17.39 -3.14
CA SER A 320 -24.72 -17.67 -4.15
C SER A 320 -24.76 -16.63 -5.27
N PHE A 321 -23.59 -16.09 -5.60
CA PHE A 321 -23.39 -15.04 -6.57
C PHE A 321 -22.43 -15.52 -7.68
N ALA A 322 -22.57 -14.93 -8.87
CA ALA A 322 -21.70 -15.19 -9.99
C ALA A 322 -20.33 -14.49 -9.83
N LEU A 323 -19.42 -14.80 -10.76
CA LEU A 323 -18.19 -14.04 -11.01
C LEU A 323 -18.24 -13.45 -12.43
N ASN A 324 -19.28 -12.67 -12.72
CA ASN A 324 -19.57 -12.13 -14.06
C ASN A 324 -19.43 -10.60 -14.15
N MET A 325 -19.36 -9.90 -13.02
CA MET A 325 -19.10 -8.45 -12.95
C MET A 325 -17.73 -8.17 -12.34
N ARG A 326 -17.15 -7.00 -12.69
CA ARG A 326 -15.88 -6.50 -12.13
C ARG A 326 -16.05 -5.12 -11.50
N PRO A 327 -15.51 -4.87 -10.30
CA PRO A 327 -14.86 -5.86 -9.42
C PRO A 327 -15.88 -6.86 -8.82
N ILE A 328 -15.41 -7.88 -8.08
CA ILE A 328 -16.22 -9.05 -7.68
C ILE A 328 -17.47 -8.61 -6.89
N GLU A 329 -17.33 -7.58 -6.08
CA GLU A 329 -18.35 -6.98 -5.22
C GLU A 329 -19.60 -6.58 -5.99
N LEU A 330 -19.46 -6.20 -7.28
CA LEU A 330 -20.61 -5.82 -8.10
C LEU A 330 -21.59 -6.98 -8.31
N ASN A 331 -21.12 -8.22 -8.28
CA ASN A 331 -22.02 -9.38 -8.38
C ASN A 331 -22.97 -9.43 -7.17
N VAL A 332 -22.52 -9.00 -5.99
CA VAL A 332 -23.38 -8.89 -4.79
C VAL A 332 -24.23 -7.62 -4.88
N MET A 333 -23.64 -6.47 -5.23
CA MET A 333 -24.34 -5.18 -5.28
C MET A 333 -25.52 -5.17 -6.24
N TYR A 334 -25.41 -5.87 -7.37
CA TYR A 334 -26.45 -5.96 -8.39
C TYR A 334 -27.24 -7.27 -8.35
N ASP A 335 -27.11 -8.06 -7.28
CA ASP A 335 -27.85 -9.31 -7.10
C ASP A 335 -27.68 -10.28 -8.29
N ILE A 336 -26.46 -10.35 -8.83
CA ILE A 336 -26.09 -11.27 -9.92
C ILE A 336 -25.87 -12.66 -9.33
N PHE A 337 -26.96 -13.41 -9.20
CA PHE A 337 -26.94 -14.78 -8.73
C PHE A 337 -26.21 -15.71 -9.71
N GLY A 338 -25.50 -16.70 -9.18
CA GLY A 338 -24.72 -17.63 -9.97
C GLY A 338 -23.76 -18.45 -9.12
N ASN A 339 -22.65 -18.89 -9.70
CA ASN A 339 -21.66 -19.73 -9.02
C ASN A 339 -20.28 -19.07 -9.03
N GLY A 340 -19.65 -18.99 -7.86
CA GLY A 340 -18.26 -18.55 -7.70
C GLY A 340 -17.97 -17.67 -6.49
N LEU A 341 -19.01 -17.05 -5.91
CA LEU A 341 -18.93 -16.35 -4.63
C LEU A 341 -20.11 -16.78 -3.77
N TYR A 342 -19.86 -17.25 -2.57
CA TYR A 342 -20.87 -17.90 -1.74
C TYR A 342 -20.90 -17.28 -0.35
N LEU A 343 -22.12 -17.00 0.12
CA LEU A 343 -22.37 -16.66 1.52
C LEU A 343 -22.70 -17.96 2.25
N TYR A 344 -21.86 -18.35 3.19
CA TYR A 344 -22.01 -19.56 3.99
C TYR A 344 -22.48 -19.27 5.41
N ASP A 345 -23.23 -20.19 6.02
CA ASP A 345 -23.49 -20.23 7.47
C ASP A 345 -22.48 -21.16 8.14
N THR A 346 -21.57 -20.60 8.93
CA THR A 346 -20.46 -21.32 9.57
C THR A 346 -20.90 -22.25 10.70
N THR A 347 -22.15 -22.12 11.15
CA THR A 347 -22.72 -22.96 12.22
C THR A 347 -23.29 -24.28 11.70
N ASP A 348 -23.47 -24.41 10.38
CA ASP A 348 -24.06 -25.57 9.70
C ASP A 348 -23.01 -26.21 8.77
N SER A 349 -22.19 -27.11 9.33
CA SER A 349 -21.09 -27.79 8.63
C SER A 349 -21.55 -29.07 7.93
N ASN A 350 -21.14 -29.22 6.66
CA ASN A 350 -21.45 -30.37 5.81
C ASN A 350 -20.26 -31.34 5.60
N GLY A 351 -19.15 -31.18 6.35
CA GLY A 351 -18.00 -32.12 6.31
C GLY A 351 -16.61 -31.49 6.47
N THR A 352 -15.56 -32.23 6.11
CA THR A 352 -14.14 -31.85 6.26
C THR A 352 -13.43 -31.78 4.90
N THR A 353 -13.50 -30.64 4.23
CA THR A 353 -12.60 -30.35 3.10
C THR A 353 -11.95 -29.00 3.31
N GLN A 354 -10.63 -28.93 3.12
CA GLN A 354 -9.93 -27.66 3.01
C GLN A 354 -10.46 -26.88 1.79
N GLY A 355 -10.74 -25.59 1.98
CA GLY A 355 -11.34 -24.78 0.95
C GLY A 355 -10.39 -24.46 -0.20
N SER A 356 -10.65 -25.04 -1.36
CA SER A 356 -10.02 -24.64 -2.62
C SER A 356 -10.77 -23.46 -3.22
N TYR A 357 -10.11 -22.65 -4.05
CA TYR A 357 -10.81 -21.65 -4.84
C TYR A 357 -11.84 -22.32 -5.74
N HIS A 358 -13.01 -21.70 -5.88
CA HIS A 358 -13.96 -22.14 -6.89
C HIS A 358 -13.31 -22.09 -8.29
N LYS A 359 -13.58 -23.10 -9.13
CA LYS A 359 -12.94 -23.28 -10.45
C LYS A 359 -13.03 -22.06 -11.39
N ASN A 360 -13.96 -21.15 -11.15
CA ASN A 360 -14.16 -19.93 -11.94
C ASN A 360 -13.29 -18.74 -11.48
N VAL A 361 -12.65 -18.81 -10.31
CA VAL A 361 -11.85 -17.70 -9.75
C VAL A 361 -10.63 -17.40 -10.63
N VAL A 362 -9.86 -18.43 -10.99
CA VAL A 362 -8.66 -18.24 -11.83
C VAL A 362 -9.03 -17.70 -13.22
N PRO A 363 -9.99 -18.28 -13.96
CA PRO A 363 -10.46 -17.70 -15.22
C PRO A 363 -10.95 -16.25 -15.09
N TYR A 364 -11.61 -15.90 -13.99
CA TYR A 364 -12.01 -14.53 -13.71
C TYR A 364 -10.80 -13.60 -13.63
N PHE A 365 -9.76 -13.93 -12.86
CA PHE A 365 -8.58 -13.05 -12.76
C PHE A 365 -7.65 -13.07 -13.98
N LEU A 366 -7.75 -14.10 -14.83
CA LEU A 366 -6.96 -14.14 -16.07
C LEU A 366 -7.47 -13.16 -17.13
N GLU A 367 -8.71 -12.69 -17.07
CA GLU A 367 -9.26 -11.69 -18.02
C GLU A 367 -9.08 -12.10 -19.50
N GLY A 368 -9.17 -13.40 -19.80
CA GLY A 368 -8.95 -13.92 -21.15
C GLY A 368 -7.47 -14.02 -21.56
N PHE A 369 -6.52 -14.00 -20.60
CA PHE A 369 -5.10 -14.17 -20.85
C PHE A 369 -4.81 -15.39 -21.72
N ASN A 370 -3.84 -15.25 -22.62
CA ASN A 370 -3.50 -16.29 -23.57
C ASN A 370 -2.96 -17.54 -22.85
N VAL A 371 -3.80 -18.58 -22.76
CA VAL A 371 -3.48 -19.85 -22.08
C VAL A 371 -2.22 -20.51 -22.65
N ARG A 372 -1.93 -20.34 -23.96
CA ARG A 372 -0.71 -20.89 -24.56
C ARG A 372 0.54 -20.20 -24.03
N LEU A 373 0.49 -18.88 -23.79
CA LEU A 373 1.60 -18.15 -23.17
C LEU A 373 1.78 -18.57 -21.70
N LEU A 374 0.68 -18.73 -20.97
CA LEU A 374 0.71 -19.18 -19.58
C LEU A 374 1.33 -20.58 -19.47
N LEU A 375 0.90 -21.54 -20.29
CA LEU A 375 1.46 -22.88 -20.32
C LEU A 375 2.96 -22.86 -20.67
N LYS A 376 3.38 -22.07 -21.64
CA LYS A 376 4.81 -21.91 -22.00
C LYS A 376 5.62 -21.36 -20.82
N TYR A 377 5.10 -20.35 -20.14
CA TYR A 377 5.75 -19.79 -18.95
C TYR A 377 5.90 -20.83 -17.85
N VAL A 378 4.82 -21.53 -17.49
CA VAL A 378 4.82 -22.56 -16.43
C VAL A 378 5.84 -23.66 -16.74
N ILE A 379 5.82 -24.21 -17.97
CA ILE A 379 6.77 -25.23 -18.40
C ILE A 379 8.22 -24.71 -18.31
N SER A 380 8.47 -23.48 -18.76
CA SER A 380 9.81 -22.87 -18.71
C SER A 380 10.27 -22.65 -17.27
N HIS A 381 9.38 -22.16 -16.41
CA HIS A 381 9.65 -21.89 -15.00
C HIS A 381 10.13 -23.16 -14.29
N TYR A 382 9.35 -24.25 -14.35
CA TYR A 382 9.74 -25.52 -13.72
C TYR A 382 11.03 -26.11 -14.30
N ARG A 383 11.24 -26.04 -15.63
CA ARG A 383 12.49 -26.50 -16.25
C ARG A 383 13.71 -25.74 -15.71
N ASN A 384 13.58 -24.42 -15.52
CA ASN A 384 14.67 -23.59 -14.99
C ASN A 384 14.92 -23.88 -13.51
N SER A 385 13.87 -24.01 -12.70
CA SER A 385 13.98 -24.34 -11.28
C SER A 385 14.66 -25.70 -11.06
N ILE A 386 14.29 -26.72 -11.84
CA ILE A 386 14.94 -28.05 -11.78
C ILE A 386 16.42 -27.95 -12.16
N LYS A 387 16.77 -27.21 -13.22
CA LYS A 387 18.18 -27.01 -13.62
C LYS A 387 19.01 -26.32 -12.55
N GLN A 388 18.43 -25.37 -11.79
CA GLN A 388 19.14 -24.70 -10.71
C GLN A 388 19.39 -25.64 -9.52
N VAL A 389 18.43 -26.50 -9.19
CA VAL A 389 18.58 -27.51 -8.12
C VAL A 389 19.63 -28.56 -8.50
N LEU A 390 19.66 -29.02 -9.75
CA LEU A 390 20.62 -30.03 -10.23
C LEU A 390 22.04 -29.50 -10.49
N LYS A 391 22.24 -28.18 -10.47
CA LYS A 391 23.56 -27.52 -10.59
C LYS A 391 24.20 -27.19 -9.24
N LYS A 392 23.47 -27.40 -8.15
CA LYS A 392 24.00 -27.48 -6.78
C LYS A 392 24.24 -28.95 -6.45
#